data_AF-A0A839INZ4-F1
#
_entry.id   AF-A0A839INZ4-F1
#
_cell.length_a   1.000
_cell.length_b   1.000
_cell.length_c   1.000
_cell.angle_alpha   90.00
_cell.angle_beta   90.00
_cell.angle_gamma   90.00
#
_symmetry.space_group_name_H-M   'P 1'
#
loop_
_entity.id
_entity.type
_entity.pdbx_description
1 polymer ?
#
loop_
_entity_poly.entity_id
_entity_poly.type
_entity_poly.pdbx_seq_one_letter_code
_entity_poly.pdbx_strand_id
1 'polypeptide(L)'
;MDFRRYKQEGVLPDLFSRDVPYDHPNILPILKQEEVKHLHLLEQPIRKLQFYRTSDSHLVYCEGFSNPDIYLFMALLRPDAHQQARQNEVMYQLGIMAQNFRNRY
;
A
#
# COMPACT_ATOMS: atom_id res chain seq x y z
N MET A 1 -9.71 -7.04 12.71
CA MET A 1 -9.31 -5.77 12.05
C MET A 1 -9.71 -5.83 10.60
N ASP A 2 -10.18 -4.71 10.05
CA ASP A 2 -10.76 -4.64 8.70
C ASP A 2 -9.80 -5.07 7.59
N PHE A 3 -8.51 -4.77 7.72
CA PHE A 3 -7.49 -5.20 6.75
C PHE A 3 -7.33 -6.71 6.67
N ARG A 4 -7.35 -7.41 7.81
CA ARG A 4 -7.25 -8.87 7.83
C ARG A 4 -8.45 -9.51 7.12
N ARG A 5 -9.67 -9.04 7.41
CA ARG A 5 -10.89 -9.54 6.75
C ARG A 5 -10.89 -9.23 5.26
N TYR A 6 -10.43 -8.04 4.88
CA TYR A 6 -10.23 -7.68 3.49
C TYR A 6 -9.31 -8.65 2.75
N LYS A 7 -8.14 -8.98 3.34
CA LYS A 7 -7.17 -9.88 2.72
C LYS A 7 -7.58 -11.36 2.74
N GLN A 8 -8.23 -11.83 3.80
CA GLN A 8 -8.56 -13.24 3.98
C GLN A 8 -9.94 -13.62 3.41
N GLU A 9 -10.93 -12.75 3.56
CA GLU A 9 -12.32 -13.03 3.19
C GLU A 9 -12.73 -12.33 1.88
N GLY A 10 -11.91 -11.41 1.35
CA GLY A 10 -12.24 -10.58 0.20
C GLY A 10 -13.33 -9.54 0.48
N VAL A 11 -13.73 -9.36 1.74
CA VAL A 11 -14.74 -8.39 2.16
C VAL A 11 -14.12 -6.99 2.13
N LEU A 12 -14.50 -6.17 1.16
CA LEU A 12 -14.00 -4.80 1.01
C LEU A 12 -14.66 -3.86 2.04
N PRO A 13 -13.90 -3.28 2.99
CA PRO A 13 -14.42 -2.26 3.90
C PRO A 13 -14.80 -0.98 3.14
N ASP A 14 -15.80 -0.25 3.63
CA ASP A 14 -16.31 0.97 2.97
C ASP A 14 -15.26 2.07 2.77
N LEU A 15 -14.30 2.15 3.70
CA LEU A 15 -13.21 3.13 3.67
C LEU A 15 -12.01 2.65 2.86
N PHE A 16 -11.99 1.37 2.46
CA PHE A 16 -10.92 0.82 1.65
C PHE A 16 -11.28 0.98 0.20
N SER A 17 -10.28 1.40 -0.56
CA SER A 17 -10.46 1.75 -1.93
C SER A 17 -9.53 0.96 -2.82
N ARG A 18 -9.00 1.57 -3.89
CA ARG A 18 -8.05 0.96 -4.79
C ARG A 18 -6.81 0.48 -4.02
N ASP A 19 -6.49 -0.78 -4.21
CA ASP A 19 -5.30 -1.47 -3.69
C ASP A 19 -4.40 -1.79 -4.87
N VAL A 20 -3.19 -1.25 -4.89
CA VAL A 20 -2.33 -1.28 -6.08
C VAL A 20 -0.85 -1.41 -5.75
N PRO A 21 -0.08 -2.13 -6.58
CA PRO A 21 1.37 -2.17 -6.46
C PRO A 21 2.00 -0.84 -6.88
N TYR A 22 3.18 -0.57 -6.34
CA TYR A 22 4.08 0.45 -6.87
C TYR A 22 4.90 -0.12 -8.04
N ASP A 23 4.27 -0.20 -9.23
CA ASP A 23 4.86 -0.86 -10.41
C ASP A 23 5.00 0.03 -11.65
N HIS A 24 4.69 1.33 -11.53
CA HIS A 24 4.74 2.28 -12.64
C HIS A 24 6.19 2.49 -13.15
N PRO A 25 6.39 2.76 -14.45
CA PRO A 25 7.73 2.84 -15.05
C PRO A 25 8.73 3.80 -14.37
N ASN A 26 8.22 4.85 -13.71
CA ASN A 26 9.03 5.89 -13.08
C ASN A 26 9.22 5.69 -11.57
N ILE A 27 8.83 4.53 -11.02
CA ILE A 27 9.00 4.23 -9.59
C ILE A 27 10.39 3.67 -9.31
N LEU A 28 10.87 3.80 -8.07
CA LEU A 28 12.15 3.23 -7.68
C LEU A 28 12.12 1.70 -7.79
N PRO A 29 13.11 1.06 -8.44
CA PRO A 29 13.12 -0.39 -8.67
C PRO A 29 12.96 -1.23 -7.39
N ILE A 30 13.52 -0.77 -6.27
CA ILE A 30 13.41 -1.47 -4.97
C ILE A 30 11.96 -1.66 -4.53
N LEU A 31 11.07 -0.70 -4.77
CA LEU A 31 9.66 -0.83 -4.39
C LEU A 31 8.96 -1.94 -5.19
N LYS A 32 9.32 -2.09 -6.46
CA LYS A 32 8.81 -3.15 -7.31
C LYS A 32 9.39 -4.51 -6.93
N GLN A 33 10.69 -4.58 -6.64
CA GLN A 33 11.37 -5.81 -6.22
C GLN A 33 10.82 -6.34 -4.89
N GLU A 34 10.52 -5.43 -3.95
CA GLU A 34 10.02 -5.77 -2.62
C GLU A 34 8.48 -5.75 -2.52
N GLU A 35 7.81 -5.81 -3.67
CA GLU A 35 6.34 -5.93 -3.79
C GLU A 35 5.56 -4.93 -2.93
N VAL A 36 6.04 -3.69 -2.86
CA VAL A 36 5.39 -2.65 -2.06
C VAL A 36 4.08 -2.23 -2.74
N LYS A 37 3.02 -2.18 -1.95
CA LYS A 37 1.66 -1.82 -2.36
C LYS A 37 1.19 -0.60 -1.60
N HIS A 38 0.19 0.07 -2.14
CA HIS A 38 -0.57 1.08 -1.43
C HIS A 38 -2.07 0.86 -1.59
N LEU A 39 -2.77 1.02 -0.47
CA LEU A 39 -4.21 1.01 -0.38
C LEU A 39 -4.69 2.44 -0.18
N HIS A 40 -5.47 2.95 -1.13
CA HIS A 40 -6.16 4.23 -0.97
C HIS A 40 -7.21 4.10 0.16
N LEU A 41 -7.19 5.06 1.09
CA LEU A 41 -8.15 5.16 2.19
C LEU A 41 -9.08 6.34 1.96
N LEU A 42 -10.38 6.13 2.08
CA LEU A 42 -11.38 7.18 1.97
C LEU A 42 -11.63 7.81 3.33
N GLU A 43 -11.85 9.13 3.33
CA GLU A 43 -12.32 9.83 4.54
C GLU A 43 -13.83 9.62 4.77
N GLN A 44 -14.58 9.35 3.69
CA GLN A 44 -16.01 9.09 3.73
C GLN A 44 -16.38 7.98 2.73
N PRO A 45 -17.38 7.13 3.03
CA PRO A 45 -17.84 6.09 2.10
C PRO A 45 -18.36 6.70 0.79
N ILE A 46 -17.78 6.30 -0.35
CA ILE A 46 -18.22 6.76 -1.68
C ILE A 46 -18.90 5.60 -2.39
N ARG A 47 -20.15 5.76 -2.84
CA ARG A 47 -20.84 4.76 -3.70
C ARG A 47 -20.36 4.85 -5.16
N LYS A 48 -19.10 4.50 -5.41
CA LYS A 48 -18.51 4.32 -6.76
C LYS A 48 -17.87 2.94 -6.88
N LEU A 49 -17.61 2.45 -8.09
CA LEU A 49 -16.80 1.24 -8.29
C LEU A 49 -15.39 1.46 -7.70
N GLN A 50 -14.85 0.48 -6.97
CA GLN A 50 -13.58 0.58 -6.21
C GLN A 50 -12.42 1.14 -7.05
N PHE A 51 -12.35 0.77 -8.34
CA PHE A 51 -11.32 1.23 -9.27
C PHE A 51 -11.26 2.76 -9.43
N TYR A 52 -12.41 3.46 -9.38
CA TYR A 52 -12.51 4.91 -9.59
C TYR A 52 -12.40 5.73 -8.30
N ARG A 53 -12.14 5.07 -7.17
CA ARG A 53 -12.05 5.73 -5.87
C ARG A 53 -10.57 6.00 -5.55
N THR A 54 -10.05 7.13 -6.01
CA THR A 54 -8.70 7.60 -5.63
C THR A 54 -8.84 8.64 -4.53
N SER A 55 -7.97 8.57 -3.52
CA SER A 55 -7.86 9.57 -2.45
C SER A 55 -6.39 9.93 -2.22
N ASP A 56 -6.14 11.08 -1.60
CA ASP A 56 -4.79 11.52 -1.19
C ASP A 56 -4.36 10.99 0.19
N SER A 57 -4.88 9.82 0.57
CA SER A 57 -4.47 9.08 1.77
C SER A 57 -4.14 7.64 1.40
N HIS A 58 -2.88 7.23 1.57
CA HIS A 58 -2.40 5.89 1.23
C HIS A 58 -1.89 5.15 2.47
N LEU A 59 -2.42 3.96 2.74
CA LEU A 59 -1.72 2.98 3.57
C LEU A 59 -0.69 2.25 2.70
N VAL A 60 0.59 2.38 3.02
CA VAL A 60 1.68 1.69 2.34
C VAL A 60 2.06 0.43 3.11
N TYR A 61 2.13 -0.70 2.41
CA TYR A 61 2.39 -2.00 3.02
C TYR A 61 3.11 -2.97 2.07
N CYS A 62 3.63 -4.06 2.62
CA CYS A 62 4.10 -5.23 1.86
C CYS A 62 3.71 -6.54 2.57
N GLU A 63 3.72 -7.63 1.83
CA GLU A 63 3.56 -9.01 2.31
C GLU A 63 4.94 -9.61 2.63
N GLY A 64 5.00 -10.57 3.56
CA GLY A 64 6.18 -11.39 3.79
C GLY A 64 6.51 -12.23 2.56
N PHE A 65 7.79 -12.47 2.32
CA PHE A 65 8.27 -13.30 1.21
C PHE A 65 7.99 -14.79 1.43
N SER A 66 8.32 -15.32 2.61
CA SER A 66 8.11 -16.73 2.96
C SER A 66 6.71 -17.00 3.52
N ASN A 67 6.06 -15.97 4.06
CA ASN A 67 4.70 -16.05 4.59
C ASN A 67 3.83 -14.86 4.12
N PRO A 68 3.04 -15.03 3.04
CA PRO A 68 2.23 -13.96 2.47
C PRO A 68 1.02 -13.55 3.33
N ASP A 69 0.70 -14.31 4.39
CA ASP A 69 -0.35 -13.94 5.36
C ASP A 69 0.16 -12.97 6.44
N ILE A 70 1.45 -12.65 6.44
CA ILE A 70 2.06 -11.64 7.32
C ILE A 70 2.26 -10.37 6.51
N TYR A 71 1.79 -9.24 7.06
CA TYR A 71 1.85 -7.94 6.42
C TYR A 71 2.60 -6.95 7.30
N LEU A 72 3.40 -6.08 6.68
CA LEU A 72 3.98 -4.92 7.33
C LEU A 72 3.26 -3.65 6.85
N PHE A 73 2.69 -2.89 7.80
CA PHE A 73 2.25 -1.53 7.54
C PHE A 73 3.42 -0.58 7.78
N MET A 74 3.87 0.09 6.73
CA MET A 74 5.09 0.90 6.76
C MET A 74 4.80 2.38 7.00
N ALA A 75 3.81 2.93 6.31
CA ALA A 75 3.48 4.34 6.41
C ALA A 75 2.01 4.61 6.08
N LEU A 76 1.52 5.72 6.62
CA LEU A 76 0.28 6.34 6.21
C LEU A 76 0.62 7.69 5.58
N LEU A 77 0.66 7.74 4.23
CA LEU A 77 0.95 8.97 3.50
C LEU A 77 -0.32 9.82 3.47
N ARG A 78 -0.30 10.95 4.18
CA ARG A 78 -1.35 11.99 4.17
C ARG A 78 -0.84 13.29 4.83
N PRO A 79 -1.35 14.46 4.42
CA PRO A 79 -2.11 14.71 3.19
C PRO A 79 -1.22 14.55 1.93
N ASP A 80 -1.79 14.64 0.73
CA ASP A 80 -1.05 14.64 -0.54
C ASP A 80 -0.25 13.35 -0.82
N ALA A 81 -0.84 12.19 -0.55
CA ALA A 81 -0.17 10.90 -0.72
C ALA A 81 0.46 10.70 -2.10
N HIS A 82 -0.17 11.20 -3.17
CA HIS A 82 0.40 11.14 -4.51
C HIS A 82 1.66 12.00 -4.68
N GLN A 83 1.76 13.15 -4.01
CA GLN A 83 2.96 13.97 -4.04
C GLN A 83 4.08 13.33 -3.22
N GLN A 84 3.76 12.79 -2.04
CA GLN A 84 4.72 12.07 -1.20
C GLN A 84 5.27 10.83 -1.92
N ALA A 85 4.41 10.11 -2.67
CA ALA A 85 4.81 8.95 -3.46
C ALA A 85 5.76 9.29 -4.64
N ARG A 86 5.99 10.58 -4.94
CA ARG A 86 6.98 11.05 -5.92
C ARG A 86 8.31 11.46 -5.28
N GLN A 87 8.41 11.47 -3.95
CA GLN A 87 9.63 11.83 -3.24
C GLN A 87 10.56 10.62 -3.14
N ASN A 88 11.64 10.62 -3.93
CA ASN A 88 12.57 9.49 -4.00
C ASN A 88 13.13 9.08 -2.64
N GLU A 89 13.44 10.03 -1.76
CA GLU A 89 13.96 9.71 -0.42
C GLU A 89 12.95 8.90 0.40
N VAL A 90 11.70 9.38 0.49
CA VAL A 90 10.61 8.69 1.21
C VAL A 90 10.40 7.29 0.64
N MET A 91 10.34 7.20 -0.69
CA MET A 91 10.09 5.94 -1.38
C MET A 91 11.26 4.96 -1.27
N TYR A 92 12.50 5.44 -1.21
CA TYR A 92 13.67 4.60 -0.99
C TYR A 92 13.66 4.02 0.42
N GLN A 93 13.38 4.83 1.46
CA GLN A 93 13.27 4.35 2.83
C GLN A 93 12.18 3.28 2.98
N LEU A 94 11.03 3.47 2.32
CA LEU A 94 9.97 2.45 2.28
C LEU A 94 10.45 1.14 1.63
N GLY A 95 11.24 1.22 0.55
CA GLY A 95 11.86 0.05 -0.07
C GLY A 95 12.80 -0.70 0.87
N ILE A 96 13.66 0.02 1.61
CA ILE A 96 14.56 -0.59 2.59
C ILE A 96 13.79 -1.25 3.75
N MET A 97 12.72 -0.60 4.24
CA MET A 97 11.85 -1.20 5.25
C MET A 97 11.22 -2.51 4.74
N ALA A 98 10.70 -2.50 3.52
CA ALA A 98 10.09 -3.68 2.89
C ALA A 98 11.10 -4.81 2.74
N GLN A 99 12.29 -4.52 2.22
CA GLN A 99 13.37 -5.49 2.05
C GLN A 99 13.76 -6.16 3.38
N ASN A 100 13.99 -5.37 4.43
CA ASN A 100 14.37 -5.88 5.73
C ASN A 100 13.30 -6.80 6.34
N PHE A 101 12.03 -6.45 6.13
CA PHE A 101 10.91 -7.26 6.59
C PHE A 101 10.76 -8.56 5.78
N ARG A 102 10.79 -8.47 4.46
CA ARG A 102 10.64 -9.61 3.54
C ARG A 102 11.80 -10.59 3.60
N ASN A 103 13.00 -10.13 3.94
CA ASN A 103 14.14 -11.03 4.19
C ASN A 103 13.96 -11.86 5.47
N ARG A 104 13.08 -11.43 6.39
CA ARG A 104 12.85 -12.10 7.67
C ARG A 104 11.59 -12.97 7.69
N TYR A 105 10.56 -12.59 6.93
CA TYR A 105 9.24 -13.23 6.89
C TYR A 105 8.81 -13.41 5.45
#